data_AF-A0A970MVK3-F1
#
_entry.id   AF-A0A970MVK3-F1
#
_cell.length_a   1.000
_cell.length_b   1.000
_cell.length_c   1.000
_cell.angle_alpha   90.00
_cell.angle_beta   90.00
_cell.angle_gamma   90.00
#
_symmetry.space_group_name_H-M   'P 1'
#
loop_
_entity.id
_entity.type
_entity.pdbx_description
1 polymer ?
#
loop_
_entity_poly.entity_id
_entity_poly.type
_entity_poly.pdbx_seq_one_letter_code
_entity_poly.pdbx_strand_id
1 'polypeptide(L)' 'MDKGGSVMSKQPISKMLLDILACPACESRPKVALIDDKLHCPLCARVYSIEDGVPIMLVEKASKDGENQSGEETR' A
#
# COMPACT_ATOMS: atom_id res chain seq x y z
N MET A 1 -8.63 -6.06 -38.33
CA MET A 1 -7.58 -5.12 -37.88
C MET A 1 -7.26 -5.42 -36.43
N ASP A 2 -6.30 -6.32 -36.21
CA ASP A 2 -5.67 -6.57 -34.93
C ASP A 2 -4.89 -5.33 -34.47
N LYS A 3 -5.36 -4.63 -33.43
CA LYS A 3 -4.53 -3.69 -32.67
C LYS A 3 -4.92 -3.69 -31.20
N GLY A 4 -4.02 -4.22 -30.37
CA GLY A 4 -3.80 -3.68 -29.03
C GLY A 4 -4.27 -4.54 -27.87
N GLY A 5 -3.89 -5.82 -27.84
CA GLY A 5 -3.71 -6.52 -26.57
C GLY A 5 -2.62 -5.82 -25.76
N SER A 6 -2.99 -4.88 -24.90
CA SER A 6 -2.08 -4.27 -23.95
C SER A 6 -2.09 -5.14 -22.71
N VAL A 7 -1.05 -5.95 -22.54
CA VAL A 7 -0.83 -6.79 -21.36
C VAL A 7 -1.04 -5.95 -20.10
N MET A 8 -2.16 -6.15 -19.40
CA MET A 8 -2.37 -5.53 -18.10
C MET A 8 -1.48 -6.30 -17.13
N SER A 9 -0.28 -5.79 -16.92
CA SER A 9 0.65 -6.23 -15.89
C SER A 9 -0.14 -6.47 -14.62
N LYS A 10 -0.07 -7.68 -14.07
CA LYS A 10 -0.83 -8.15 -12.91
C LYS A 10 -0.38 -7.41 -11.65
N GLN A 11 -0.77 -6.14 -11.54
CA GLN A 11 -0.55 -5.35 -10.34
C GLN A 11 -1.70 -5.62 -9.38
N PRO A 12 -1.45 -5.65 -8.06
CA PRO A 12 -2.47 -5.90 -7.04
C PRO A 12 -3.48 -4.75 -6.95
N ILE A 13 -3.20 -3.60 -7.59
CA ILE A 13 -4.05 -2.42 -7.59
C ILE A 13 -3.96 -1.73 -8.95
N SER A 14 -5.04 -1.07 -9.38
CA SER A 14 -5.03 -0.31 -10.63
C SER A 14 -4.12 0.92 -10.55
N LYS A 15 -3.46 1.25 -11.67
CA LYS A 15 -2.59 2.43 -11.76
C LYS A 15 -3.32 3.75 -11.44
N MET A 16 -4.55 3.90 -11.93
CA MET A 16 -5.37 5.10 -11.67
C MET A 16 -5.66 5.27 -10.18
N LEU A 17 -5.96 4.18 -9.47
CA LEU A 17 -6.16 4.23 -8.03
C LEU A 17 -4.86 4.55 -7.30
N LEU A 18 -3.75 3.88 -7.65
CA LEU A 18 -2.43 4.18 -7.07
C LEU A 18 -2.04 5.65 -7.22
N ASP A 19 -2.39 6.28 -8.35
CA ASP A 19 -2.03 7.67 -8.63
C ASP A 19 -2.74 8.70 -7.74
N ILE A 20 -3.88 8.36 -7.12
CA ILE A 20 -4.64 9.23 -6.21
C ILE A 20 -4.45 8.90 -4.73
N LEU A 21 -3.80 7.78 -4.40
CA LEU A 21 -3.65 7.34 -3.00
C LEU A 21 -2.58 8.15 -2.26
N ALA A 22 -2.97 8.64 -1.08
CA ALA A 22 -2.11 9.35 -0.14
C ALA A 22 -2.14 8.69 1.24
N CYS A 23 -1.06 8.84 2.00
CA CYS A 23 -0.95 8.28 3.35
C CYS A 23 -2.03 8.87 4.28
N PRO A 24 -2.90 8.05 4.91
CA PRO A 24 -3.95 8.53 5.80
C PRO A 24 -3.42 8.99 7.17
N ALA A 25 -2.23 8.55 7.57
CA ALA A 25 -1.63 8.87 8.86
C ALA A 25 -0.88 10.20 8.88
N CYS A 26 -0.48 10.73 7.72
CA CYS A 26 0.31 11.95 7.63
C CYS A 26 -0.58 13.16 7.36
N GLU A 27 -0.38 14.24 8.10
CA GLU A 27 -1.08 15.51 7.89
C GLU A 27 -0.81 16.09 6.49
N SER A 28 0.41 15.96 5.99
CA SER A 28 0.82 16.43 4.66
C SER A 28 0.34 15.55 3.50
N ARG A 29 -0.34 14.43 3.78
CA ARG A 29 -0.93 13.51 2.78
C ARG A 29 0.02 13.17 1.61
N PRO A 30 1.26 12.70 1.86
CA PRO A 30 2.17 12.32 0.80
C PRO A 30 1.63 11.11 0.03
N LYS A 31 1.92 11.06 -1.28
CA LYS A 31 1.59 9.92 -2.15
C LYS A 31 2.29 8.66 -1.65
N VAL A 32 1.59 7.53 -1.66
CA VAL A 32 2.17 6.22 -1.34
C VAL A 32 2.76 5.56 -2.59
N ALA A 33 3.82 4.78 -2.41
CA ALA A 33 4.48 4.02 -3.47
C ALA A 33 4.08 2.53 -3.38
N LEU A 34 3.84 1.89 -4.52
CA LEU A 34 3.65 0.44 -4.57
C LEU A 34 5.02 -0.24 -4.61
N ILE A 35 5.33 -1.06 -3.60
CA ILE A 35 6.57 -1.84 -3.48
C ILE A 35 6.18 -3.22 -2.95
N ASP A 36 6.60 -4.29 -3.62
CA ASP A 36 6.34 -5.69 -3.22
C ASP A 36 4.88 -5.96 -2.82
N ASP A 37 3.95 -5.51 -3.68
CA ASP A 37 2.49 -5.61 -3.49
C ASP A 37 1.93 -4.92 -2.23
N LYS A 38 2.68 -3.96 -1.68
CA LYS A 38 2.29 -3.14 -0.52
C LYS A 38 2.42 -1.66 -0.84
N LEU A 39 1.66 -0.83 -0.11
CA LEU A 39 1.73 0.62 -0.24
C LEU A 39 2.61 1.20 0.86
N HIS A 40 3.70 1.83 0.48
CA HIS A 40 4.68 2.45 1.37
C HIS A 40 4.51 3.96 1.40
N CYS A 41 4.45 4.53 2.60
CA CYS A 41 4.54 5.98 2.78
C CYS A 41 6.01 6.40 2.90
N PRO A 42 6.53 7.25 1.98
CA PRO A 42 7.94 7.67 2.02
C PRO A 42 8.27 8.62 3.19
N LEU A 43 7.24 9.18 3.86
CA LEU A 43 7.43 10.13 4.95
C LEU A 43 7.45 9.47 6.33
N CYS A 44 6.49 8.58 6.60
CA CYS A 44 6.31 7.98 7.93
C CYS A 44 6.68 6.50 8.01
N ALA A 45 7.19 5.92 6.92
CA ALA A 45 7.61 4.52 6.86
C ALA A 45 6.49 3.54 7.27
N ARG A 46 5.23 3.88 6.98
CA ARG A 46 4.09 2.96 7.16
C ARG A 46 3.87 2.16 5.88
N VAL A 47 3.53 0.90 6.10
CA VAL A 47 3.28 -0.09 5.06
C VAL A 47 1.83 -0.58 5.20
N TYR A 48 1.07 -0.41 4.13
CA TYR A 48 -0.33 -0.84 4.04
C TYR A 48 -0.46 -2.05 3.12
N SER A 49 -1.21 -3.07 3.55
CA SER A 49 -1.49 -4.26 2.73
C SER A 49 -2.51 -3.97 1.64
N ILE A 50 -2.50 -4.80 0.60
CA ILE A 50 -3.54 -4.88 -0.41
C ILE A 50 -4.14 -6.27 -0.32
N GLU A 51 -5.44 -6.36 -0.06
CA GLU A 51 -6.17 -7.62 0.13
C GLU A 51 -7.29 -7.68 -0.92
N ASP A 52 -7.33 -8.72 -1.74
CA ASP A 52 -8.32 -8.89 -2.82
C ASP A 52 -8.46 -7.67 -3.76
N GLY A 53 -7.35 -6.98 -3.99
CA GLY A 53 -7.30 -5.75 -4.79
C GLY A 53 -7.77 -4.48 -4.08
N VAL A 54 -8.07 -4.58 -2.77
CA VAL A 54 -8.51 -3.48 -1.91
C VAL A 54 -7.38 -3.04 -0.99
N PRO A 55 -6.94 -1.77 -1.05
CA PRO A 55 -5.96 -1.23 -0.11
C PRO A 55 -6.51 -1.13 1.31
N ILE A 56 -5.81 -1.73 2.27
CA ILE A 56 -6.16 -1.64 3.70
C ILE A 56 -5.46 -0.41 4.30
N MET A 57 -6.02 0.76 4.01
CA MET A 57 -5.48 2.07 4.43
C MET A 57 -5.89 2.46 5.86
N LEU A 58 -5.84 1.50 6.80
CA LEU A 58 -6.12 1.70 8.22
C LEU A 58 -4.82 1.90 8.98
N VAL A 59 -4.72 2.99 9.74
CA VAL A 59 -3.49 3.37 10.47
C VAL A 59 -3.11 2.31 11.53
N GLU A 60 -4.10 1.70 12.18
CA GLU A 60 -3.91 0.66 13.19
C GLU A 60 -3.39 -0.67 12.62
N LYS A 61 -3.72 -0.98 11.36
CA LYS A 61 -3.28 -2.20 10.68
C LYS A 61 -1.95 -2.04 9.95
N ALA A 62 -1.46 -0.81 9.82
CA ALA A 62 -0.23 -0.52 9.09
C ALA A 62 1.00 -0.90 9.93
N SER A 63 1.87 -1.73 9.35
CA SER A 63 3.19 -2.01 9.91
C SER A 63 4.17 -0.86 9.62
N LYS A 64 5.26 -0.76 10.37
CA LYS A 64 6.42 0.04 9.96
C LYS A 64 7.52 -0.86 9.42
N ASP A 65 8.19 -0.42 8.34
CA ASP A 65 9.40 -1.09 7.85
C ASP A 65 10.50 -1.00 8.93
N GLY A 66 10.65 -2.07 9.71
CA GLY A 66 11.67 -2.18 10.76
C GLY A 66 11.20 -2.59 12.16
N GLU A 67 9.90 -2.75 12.42
CA GLU A 67 9.41 -3.18 13.74
C GLU A 67 9.03 -4.67 13.74
N ASN A 68 9.99 -5.49 14.20
CA ASN A 68 9.77 -6.88 14.62
C ASN A 68 8.70 -6.88 15.73
N GLN A 69 7.55 -7.53 15.49
CA GLN A 69 6.48 -7.62 16.47
C GLN A 69 6.88 -8.58 17.61
N SER A 70 7.67 -8.10 18.58
CA SER A 70 7.63 -8.62 19.94
C SER A 70 6.51 -7.89 20.67
N GLY A 71 5.29 -8.39 20.49
CA GLY A 71 4.12 -8.03 21.26
C GLY A 71 3.52 -9.32 21.81
N GLU A 72 4.21 -9.90 22.79
CA GLU A 72 3.65 -10.85 23.73
C GLU A 72 2.45 -10.17 24.42
N GLU A 73 1.23 -10.67 24.21
CA GLU A 73 0.17 -10.51 25.21
C GLU A 73 0.08 -11.83 25.96
N THR A 74 0.93 -11.92 26.99
CA THR A 74 0.72 -12.80 28.13
C THR A 74 -0.55 -12.37 28.83
N ARG A 75 -1.65 -13.13 28.67
CA ARG A 75 -2.44 -13.73 29.76
C ARG A 75 -3.69 -14.46 29.27
#